data_AF-A0A6L4A8Q3-F1
#
_entry.id   AF-A0A6L4A8Q3-F1
#
_cell.length_a   1.000
_cell.length_b   1.000
_cell.length_c   1.000
_cell.angle_alpha   90.00
_cell.angle_beta   90.00
_cell.angle_gamma   90.00
#
_symmetry.space_group_name_H-M   'P 1'
#
loop_
_entity.id
_entity.type
_entity.pdbx_description
1 polymer ?
#
loop_
_entity_poly.entity_id
_entity_poly.type
_entity_poly.pdbx_seq_one_letter_code
_entity_poly.pdbx_strand_id
1 'polypeptide(L)'
;MVQQRVRQSLRWVGAIGLIIVLSSTMMAKADSNSSQQRLTWADAPAPSPLRHEGDARSRWGWELYADVYGPFFTDPYQIGDHTTFALGESPHDVYEMELYYRSQYAYFWFEPDTDIDMDELQTTADYFDKRVWWLDREIFGPNASPGIDGDTRIHLVHVNEFYPGLLGFFSPKDQCAQHICPSSNQRDAVYMMLNENPLDSEQYYA
;
A
#
# COMPACT_ATOMS: atom_id res chain seq x y z
N MET A 1 -45.17 63.84 -40.99
CA MET A 1 -46.05 63.80 -39.82
C MET A 1 -45.19 63.40 -38.62
N VAL A 2 -45.05 64.31 -37.64
CA VAL A 2 -44.77 64.06 -36.20
C VAL A 2 -43.45 63.34 -35.80
N GLN A 3 -42.48 64.13 -35.31
CA GLN A 3 -41.81 64.06 -33.98
C GLN A 3 -40.76 62.94 -33.79
N GLN A 4 -39.68 63.05 -33.01
CA GLN A 4 -39.16 64.03 -32.07
C GLN A 4 -37.65 63.76 -31.87
N ARG A 5 -36.95 64.77 -31.33
CA ARG A 5 -35.53 64.79 -30.91
C ARG A 5 -35.14 63.62 -29.99
N VAL A 6 -33.88 63.16 -30.07
CA VAL A 6 -32.87 63.26 -28.98
C VAL A 6 -31.44 63.30 -29.59
N ARG A 7 -30.70 64.34 -29.20
CA ARG A 7 -29.24 64.61 -29.34
C ARG A 7 -28.46 63.63 -28.42
N GLN A 8 -27.23 63.13 -28.62
CA GLN A 8 -26.02 63.74 -29.17
C GLN A 8 -24.87 62.69 -29.29
N SER A 9 -24.18 62.69 -30.44
CA SER A 9 -22.74 62.43 -30.75
C SER A 9 -21.87 61.36 -30.04
N LEU A 10 -21.71 60.21 -30.72
CA LEU A 10 -20.52 59.73 -31.49
C LEU A 10 -19.03 59.98 -31.03
N ARG A 11 -18.28 58.84 -30.98
CA ARG A 11 -16.87 58.53 -31.40
C ARG A 11 -15.71 58.46 -30.38
N TRP A 12 -15.29 57.21 -30.14
CA TRP A 12 -13.95 56.60 -30.24
C TRP A 12 -12.70 57.50 -30.39
N VAL A 13 -11.80 57.39 -29.41
CA VAL A 13 -10.30 57.41 -29.50
C VAL A 13 -9.85 56.56 -28.29
N GLY A 14 -9.20 55.39 -28.38
CA GLY A 14 -7.92 55.15 -29.03
C GLY A 14 -6.76 55.43 -28.05
N ALA A 15 -6.46 54.53 -27.11
CA ALA A 15 -5.25 54.64 -26.28
C ALA A 15 -4.57 53.27 -26.13
N ILE A 16 -3.63 53.02 -27.04
CA ILE A 16 -2.51 52.09 -26.89
C ILE A 16 -1.55 52.71 -25.88
N GLY A 17 -1.08 51.94 -24.90
CA GLY A 17 -0.13 52.39 -23.89
C GLY A 17 0.47 51.26 -23.06
N LEU A 18 1.30 50.44 -23.72
CA LEU A 18 2.59 49.93 -23.22
C LEU A 18 2.71 49.71 -21.68
N ILE A 19 2.43 48.50 -21.17
CA ILE A 19 2.95 48.08 -19.87
C ILE A 19 4.29 47.39 -20.11
N ILE A 20 5.35 48.17 -19.92
CA ILE A 20 6.74 47.72 -19.84
C ILE A 20 6.90 46.89 -18.56
N VAL A 21 7.58 45.75 -18.74
CA VAL A 21 8.05 44.83 -17.71
C VAL A 21 8.83 45.55 -16.62
N LEU A 22 8.37 45.43 -15.38
CA LEU A 22 9.22 45.47 -14.19
C LEU A 22 9.03 44.15 -13.46
N SER A 23 9.62 43.11 -14.03
CA SER A 23 10.00 41.92 -13.29
C SER A 23 11.08 42.34 -12.30
N SER A 24 10.67 42.85 -11.14
CA SER A 24 11.53 42.91 -9.98
C SER A 24 11.85 41.47 -9.62
N THR A 25 13.05 41.06 -10.00
CA THR A 25 13.73 39.91 -9.44
C THR A 25 13.72 40.07 -7.93
N MET A 26 12.77 39.43 -7.26
CA MET A 26 12.98 38.99 -5.90
C MET A 26 14.03 37.87 -5.97
N MET A 27 15.29 38.25 -6.21
CA MET A 27 16.40 37.46 -5.73
C MET A 27 16.30 37.56 -4.22
N ALA A 28 15.62 36.57 -3.63
CA ALA A 28 15.83 36.25 -2.23
C ALA A 28 17.34 36.17 -2.05
N LYS A 29 17.88 37.08 -1.23
CA LYS A 29 19.27 37.04 -0.82
C LYS A 29 19.45 35.69 -0.14
N ALA A 30 20.04 34.74 -0.85
CA ALA A 30 20.37 33.44 -0.28
C ALA A 30 21.32 33.71 0.88
N ASP A 31 20.84 33.53 2.11
CA ASP A 31 21.71 33.49 3.27
C ASP A 31 22.69 32.34 3.07
N SER A 32 23.91 32.69 2.67
CA SER A 32 24.99 31.77 2.34
C SER A 32 25.61 31.11 3.57
N ASN A 33 24.84 31.02 4.67
CA ASN A 33 25.24 30.45 5.94
C ASN A 33 24.34 29.27 6.37
N SER A 34 23.60 28.68 5.41
CA SER A 34 23.10 27.32 5.60
C SER A 34 24.29 26.37 5.48
N SER A 35 24.94 26.09 6.61
CA SER A 35 25.59 24.79 6.76
C SER A 35 24.55 23.76 6.32
N GLN A 36 24.79 23.05 5.22
CA GLN A 36 23.93 21.96 4.77
C GLN A 36 23.84 20.96 5.92
N GLN A 37 22.82 21.12 6.77
CA GLN A 37 22.55 20.20 7.84
C GLN A 37 22.22 18.89 7.16
N ARG A 38 23.12 17.93 7.30
CA ARG A 38 22.99 16.62 6.68
C ARG A 38 21.80 15.95 7.37
N LEU A 39 20.63 16.01 6.72
CA LEU A 39 19.40 15.43 7.24
C LEU A 39 19.66 13.95 7.54
N THR A 40 19.32 13.54 8.74
CA THR A 40 19.38 12.16 9.21
C THR A 40 17.98 11.58 9.31
N TRP A 41 17.87 10.26 9.45
CA TRP A 41 16.58 9.61 9.72
C TRP A 41 15.89 10.14 10.99
N ALA A 42 16.64 10.71 11.93
CA ALA A 42 16.08 11.35 13.13
C ALA A 42 15.42 12.71 12.85
N ASP A 43 15.75 13.34 11.72
CA ASP A 43 15.17 14.61 11.26
C ASP A 43 13.95 14.39 10.36
N ALA A 44 13.65 13.14 9.99
CA ALA A 44 12.46 12.82 9.23
C ALA A 44 11.23 13.15 10.10
N PRO A 45 10.26 13.92 9.59
CA PRO A 45 8.99 14.06 10.28
C PRO A 45 8.41 12.66 10.48
N ALA A 46 7.83 12.40 11.66
CA ALA A 46 7.11 11.15 11.88
C ALA A 46 6.16 10.95 10.69
N PRO A 47 6.21 9.79 10.00
CA PRO A 47 5.39 9.59 8.82
C PRO A 47 3.95 9.93 9.19
N SER A 48 3.32 10.79 8.37
CA SER A 48 1.89 11.00 8.53
C SER A 48 1.24 9.63 8.48
N PRO A 49 0.39 9.25 9.45
CA PRO A 49 -0.11 7.89 9.55
C PRO A 49 -1.02 7.50 8.37
N LEU A 50 -1.16 8.32 7.32
CA LEU A 50 -2.01 8.09 6.15
C LEU A 50 -1.49 6.95 5.26
N ARG A 51 -1.54 5.71 5.77
CA ARG A 51 -1.27 4.49 5.02
C ARG A 51 -2.35 4.28 3.96
N HIS A 52 -3.59 4.67 4.24
CA HIS A 52 -4.72 4.72 3.29
C HIS A 52 -5.84 5.65 3.80
N GLU A 53 -6.95 5.74 3.05
CA GLU A 53 -8.09 6.63 3.35
C GLU A 53 -8.71 6.41 4.75
N GLY A 54 -8.52 5.22 5.33
CA GLY A 54 -9.01 4.85 6.65
C GLY A 54 -8.40 5.68 7.79
N ASP A 55 -7.14 6.10 7.65
CA ASP A 55 -6.45 6.85 8.68
C ASP A 55 -7.06 8.24 8.83
N ALA A 56 -7.45 8.86 7.71
CA ALA A 56 -8.10 10.17 7.71
C ALA A 56 -9.50 10.08 8.35
N ARG A 57 -10.28 9.04 7.99
CA ARG A 57 -11.62 8.78 8.54
C ARG A 57 -11.58 8.59 10.06
N SER A 58 -10.64 7.77 10.53
CA SER A 58 -10.41 7.54 11.96
C SER A 58 -9.97 8.82 12.67
N ARG A 59 -8.98 9.52 12.12
CA ARG A 59 -8.39 10.73 12.73
C ARG A 59 -9.40 11.88 12.87
N TRP A 60 -10.31 12.03 11.91
CA TRP A 60 -11.35 13.06 11.96
C TRP A 60 -12.60 12.62 12.73
N GLY A 61 -12.60 11.41 13.29
CA GLY A 61 -13.71 10.88 14.09
C GLY A 61 -14.96 10.56 13.26
N TRP A 62 -14.81 10.30 11.97
CA TRP A 62 -15.92 9.86 11.11
C TRP A 62 -16.23 8.38 11.28
N GLU A 63 -15.20 7.57 11.58
CA GLU A 63 -15.32 6.14 11.84
C GLU A 63 -14.43 5.78 13.04
N LEU A 64 -14.77 4.70 13.77
CA LEU A 64 -13.94 4.22 14.86
C LEU A 64 -12.74 3.45 14.30
N TYR A 65 -11.61 3.47 15.03
CA TYR A 65 -10.41 2.73 14.63
C TYR A 65 -10.70 1.24 14.37
N ALA A 66 -11.52 0.62 15.21
CA ALA A 66 -11.90 -0.79 15.06
C ALA A 66 -12.76 -1.05 13.79
N ASP A 67 -13.55 -0.07 13.35
CA ASP A 67 -14.35 -0.21 12.13
C ASP A 67 -13.47 -0.11 10.88
N VAL A 68 -12.31 0.55 10.98
CA VAL A 68 -11.36 0.74 9.89
C VAL A 68 -10.31 -0.37 9.84
N TYR A 69 -9.80 -0.81 10.99
CA TYR A 69 -8.63 -1.68 11.14
C TYR A 69 -8.93 -3.02 11.84
N GLY A 70 -10.19 -3.30 12.13
CA GLY A 70 -10.59 -4.56 12.74
C GLY A 70 -10.22 -4.67 14.24
N PRO A 71 -10.07 -5.90 14.75
CA PRO A 71 -9.93 -7.14 13.97
C PRO A 71 -11.22 -7.58 13.25
N PHE A 72 -11.09 -8.00 11.99
CA PHE A 72 -12.11 -8.65 11.17
C PHE A 72 -11.94 -10.16 11.27
N PHE A 73 -12.39 -10.71 12.40
CA PHE A 73 -12.08 -12.08 12.80
C PHE A 73 -12.32 -13.13 11.71
N THR A 74 -11.26 -13.89 11.41
CA THR A 74 -11.31 -15.15 10.66
C THR A 74 -11.10 -16.33 11.59
N ASP A 75 -11.68 -17.48 11.23
CA ASP A 75 -11.34 -18.74 11.91
C ASP A 75 -9.94 -19.21 11.46
N PRO A 76 -9.13 -19.79 12.37
CA PRO A 76 -7.81 -20.29 11.99
C PRO A 76 -7.88 -21.40 10.93
N TYR A 77 -7.17 -21.21 9.83
CA TYR A 77 -7.15 -22.12 8.68
C TYR A 77 -6.44 -23.45 8.97
N GLN A 78 -6.86 -24.49 8.25
CA GLN A 78 -6.32 -25.84 8.26
C GLN A 78 -5.75 -26.20 6.89
N ILE A 79 -4.76 -27.08 6.86
CA ILE A 79 -4.18 -27.56 5.60
C ILE A 79 -5.29 -28.19 4.73
N GLY A 80 -5.33 -27.82 3.46
CA GLY A 80 -6.36 -28.17 2.49
C GLY A 80 -7.58 -27.23 2.48
N ASP A 81 -7.61 -26.20 3.32
CA ASP A 81 -8.65 -25.17 3.22
C ASP A 81 -8.47 -24.35 1.94
N HIS A 82 -9.58 -23.96 1.33
CA HIS A 82 -9.62 -23.06 0.18
C HIS A 82 -10.15 -21.68 0.59
N THR A 83 -9.56 -20.63 0.01
CA THR A 83 -10.06 -19.26 0.11
C THR A 83 -9.72 -18.49 -1.16
N THR A 84 -10.27 -17.29 -1.31
CA THR A 84 -9.82 -16.35 -2.34
C THR A 84 -8.90 -15.27 -1.78
N PHE A 85 -8.09 -14.70 -2.67
CA PHE A 85 -7.35 -13.46 -2.47
C PHE A 85 -7.53 -12.52 -3.68
N ALA A 86 -7.78 -11.23 -3.43
CA ALA A 86 -7.70 -10.18 -4.45
C ALA A 86 -6.26 -9.65 -4.51
N LEU A 87 -5.53 -9.92 -5.60
CA LEU A 87 -4.15 -9.44 -5.76
C LEU A 87 -4.06 -8.05 -6.43
N GLY A 88 -5.12 -7.64 -7.13
CA GLY A 88 -5.17 -6.40 -7.89
C GLY A 88 -5.96 -5.27 -7.23
N GLU A 89 -6.24 -4.24 -8.03
CA GLU A 89 -7.03 -3.08 -7.60
C GLU A 89 -8.52 -3.40 -7.46
N SER A 90 -9.01 -4.32 -8.30
CA SER A 90 -10.42 -4.67 -8.40
C SER A 90 -10.78 -5.76 -7.38
N PRO A 91 -11.91 -5.61 -6.65
CA PRO A 91 -12.42 -6.67 -5.78
C PRO A 91 -12.97 -7.88 -6.56
N HIS A 92 -13.03 -7.79 -7.88
CA HIS A 92 -13.46 -8.89 -8.75
C HIS A 92 -12.28 -9.70 -9.31
N ASP A 93 -11.05 -9.20 -9.19
CA ASP A 93 -9.84 -9.87 -9.66
C ASP A 93 -9.29 -10.76 -8.54
N VAL A 94 -10.07 -11.81 -8.23
CA VAL A 94 -9.80 -12.76 -7.16
C VAL A 94 -9.22 -14.05 -7.70
N TYR A 95 -8.31 -14.62 -6.91
CA TYR A 95 -7.63 -15.87 -7.21
C TYR A 95 -7.96 -16.86 -6.11
N GLU A 96 -8.33 -18.07 -6.50
CA GLU A 96 -8.52 -19.17 -5.56
C GLU A 96 -7.15 -19.67 -5.09
N MET A 97 -7.05 -19.93 -3.79
CA MET A 97 -5.86 -20.43 -3.13
C MET A 97 -6.22 -21.57 -2.19
N GLU A 98 -5.32 -22.54 -2.10
CA GLU A 98 -5.37 -23.66 -1.17
C GLU A 98 -4.21 -23.56 -0.17
N LEU A 99 -4.49 -23.88 1.09
CA LEU A 99 -3.48 -23.88 2.15
C LEU A 99 -2.68 -25.19 2.13
N TYR A 100 -1.44 -25.16 1.66
CA TYR A 100 -0.61 -26.37 1.61
C TYR A 100 0.16 -26.62 2.91
N TYR A 101 0.55 -25.56 3.60
CA TYR A 101 1.35 -25.69 4.82
C TYR A 101 1.03 -24.60 5.85
N ARG A 102 1.10 -24.97 7.12
CA ARG A 102 0.87 -24.07 8.25
C ARG A 102 2.02 -24.19 9.24
N SER A 103 2.75 -23.09 9.43
CA SER A 103 3.86 -22.99 10.38
C SER A 103 3.43 -22.31 11.69
N GLN A 104 4.40 -21.99 12.53
CA GLN A 104 4.15 -21.23 13.77
C GLN A 104 3.66 -19.82 13.47
N TYR A 105 4.25 -19.14 12.48
CA TYR A 105 4.00 -17.71 12.21
C TYR A 105 3.38 -17.43 10.83
N ALA A 106 3.19 -18.43 9.97
CA ALA A 106 2.64 -18.21 8.63
C ALA A 106 1.71 -19.33 8.14
N TYR A 107 0.80 -18.94 7.27
CA TYR A 107 0.06 -19.81 6.35
C TYR A 107 0.68 -19.71 4.95
N PHE A 108 0.94 -20.85 4.31
CA PHE A 108 1.54 -20.93 2.98
C PHE A 108 0.48 -21.35 1.97
N TRP A 109 -0.04 -20.36 1.26
CA TRP A 109 -1.10 -20.50 0.27
C TRP A 109 -0.52 -20.64 -1.13
N PHE A 110 -1.14 -21.47 -1.96
CA PHE A 110 -0.76 -21.71 -3.35
C PHE A 110 -2.00 -21.76 -4.24
N GLU A 111 -1.82 -21.54 -5.54
CA GLU A 111 -2.87 -21.85 -6.52
C GLU A 111 -3.21 -23.36 -6.42
N PRO A 112 -4.49 -23.76 -6.53
CA PRO A 112 -4.87 -25.18 -6.50
C PRO A 112 -4.10 -26.01 -7.53
N ASP A 113 -3.80 -27.26 -7.17
CA ASP A 113 -3.05 -28.21 -8.01
C ASP A 113 -1.62 -27.76 -8.39
N THR A 114 -1.05 -26.75 -7.70
CA THR A 114 0.36 -26.40 -7.88
C THR A 114 1.26 -27.58 -7.45
N ASP A 115 2.20 -27.96 -8.31
CA ASP A 115 3.18 -29.02 -8.04
C ASP A 115 4.28 -28.48 -7.12
N ILE A 116 4.20 -28.82 -5.84
CA ILE A 116 5.11 -28.34 -4.79
C ILE A 116 5.88 -29.52 -4.22
N ASP A 117 7.21 -29.40 -4.18
CA ASP A 117 8.04 -30.28 -3.36
C ASP A 117 7.83 -29.93 -1.88
N MET A 118 7.25 -30.89 -1.15
CA MET A 118 6.92 -30.69 0.26
C MET A 118 8.15 -30.55 1.16
N ASP A 119 9.30 -31.11 0.78
CA ASP A 119 10.54 -30.97 1.54
C ASP A 119 11.10 -29.54 1.37
N GLU A 120 11.01 -28.98 0.16
CA GLU A 120 11.37 -27.58 -0.12
C GLU A 120 10.43 -26.60 0.61
N LEU A 121 9.13 -26.87 0.61
CA LEU A 121 8.14 -26.06 1.34
C LEU A 121 8.40 -26.10 2.85
N GLN A 122 8.66 -27.28 3.41
CA GLN A 122 8.97 -27.40 4.84
C GLN A 122 10.26 -26.67 5.19
N THR A 123 11.32 -26.80 4.38
CA THR A 123 12.59 -26.09 4.57
C THR A 123 12.39 -24.58 4.55
N THR A 124 11.61 -24.10 3.59
CA THR A 124 11.25 -22.69 3.43
C THR A 124 10.44 -22.16 4.62
N ALA A 125 9.44 -22.91 5.08
CA ALA A 125 8.64 -22.53 6.23
C ALA A 125 9.47 -22.49 7.53
N ASP A 126 10.36 -23.46 7.71
CA ASP A 126 11.29 -23.50 8.84
C ASP A 126 12.25 -22.30 8.81
N TYR A 127 12.77 -21.94 7.64
CA TYR A 127 13.62 -20.76 7.47
C TYR A 127 12.86 -19.47 7.81
N PHE A 128 11.64 -19.34 7.30
CA PHE A 128 10.78 -18.19 7.60
C PHE A 128 10.58 -18.02 9.11
N ASP A 129 10.12 -19.06 9.81
CA ASP A 129 9.82 -19.02 11.24
C ASP A 129 11.05 -18.77 12.12
N LYS A 130 12.20 -19.38 11.77
CA LYS A 130 13.43 -19.30 12.57
C LYS A 130 14.25 -18.06 12.28
N ARG A 131 14.16 -17.51 11.07
CA ARG A 131 15.02 -16.42 10.60
C ARG A 131 14.25 -15.19 10.19
N VAL A 132 13.43 -15.27 9.15
CA VAL A 132 12.77 -14.09 8.54
C VAL A 132 11.88 -13.40 9.55
N TRP A 133 11.01 -14.14 10.24
CA TRP A 133 10.08 -13.60 11.23
C TRP A 133 10.78 -12.78 12.33
N TRP A 134 11.91 -13.27 12.83
CA TRP A 134 12.65 -12.58 13.89
C TRP A 134 13.49 -11.43 13.38
N LEU A 135 14.10 -11.57 12.20
CA LEU A 135 14.92 -10.53 11.59
C LEU A 135 14.09 -9.30 11.22
N ASP A 136 12.91 -9.51 10.62
CA ASP A 136 11.95 -8.44 10.31
C ASP A 136 11.62 -7.64 11.57
N ARG A 137 11.30 -8.34 12.67
CA ARG A 137 10.98 -7.71 13.95
C ARG A 137 12.16 -6.99 14.61
N GLU A 138 13.37 -7.47 14.39
CA GLU A 138 14.60 -6.84 14.91
C GLU A 138 14.92 -5.55 14.15
N ILE A 139 14.73 -5.53 12.83
CA ILE A 139 15.06 -4.38 11.97
C ILE A 139 13.96 -3.32 11.99
N PHE A 140 12.70 -3.73 11.82
CA PHE A 140 11.56 -2.82 11.62
C PHE A 140 10.67 -2.67 12.87
N GLY A 141 10.89 -3.52 13.88
CA GLY A 141 10.08 -3.55 15.09
C GLY A 141 8.95 -4.58 15.02
N PRO A 142 8.23 -4.78 16.13
CA PRO A 142 7.20 -5.80 16.20
C PRO A 142 6.01 -5.47 15.28
N ASN A 143 5.63 -6.42 14.44
CA ASN A 143 4.35 -6.36 13.70
C ASN A 143 3.17 -6.45 14.69
N ALA A 144 2.05 -5.82 14.32
CA ALA A 144 0.79 -5.96 15.06
C ALA A 144 0.42 -7.45 15.14
N SER A 145 0.13 -7.93 16.33
CA SER A 145 -0.25 -9.32 16.56
C SER A 145 -1.22 -9.40 17.76
N PRO A 146 -2.43 -9.94 17.60
CA PRO A 146 -2.97 -10.50 16.35
C PRO A 146 -3.10 -9.44 15.23
N GLY A 147 -3.09 -9.91 13.98
CA GLY A 147 -3.21 -9.11 12.78
C GLY A 147 -4.62 -8.55 12.60
N ILE A 148 -4.85 -7.94 11.43
CA ILE A 148 -6.15 -7.32 11.11
C ILE A 148 -7.32 -8.31 11.09
N ASP A 149 -7.06 -9.61 10.93
CA ASP A 149 -8.06 -10.67 10.96
C ASP A 149 -8.16 -11.39 12.31
N GLY A 150 -7.42 -10.94 13.32
CA GLY A 150 -7.40 -11.59 14.63
C GLY A 150 -6.52 -12.85 14.71
N ASP A 151 -5.84 -13.28 13.64
CA ASP A 151 -4.87 -14.38 13.70
C ASP A 151 -3.46 -13.83 14.04
N THR A 152 -2.62 -14.67 14.63
CA THR A 152 -1.20 -14.35 14.90
C THR A 152 -0.28 -14.67 13.73
N ARG A 153 -0.77 -15.40 12.73
CA ARG A 153 -0.03 -15.80 11.53
C ARG A 153 -0.26 -14.82 10.39
N ILE A 154 0.79 -14.59 9.62
CA ILE A 154 0.66 -13.88 8.35
C ILE A 154 0.32 -14.86 7.21
N HIS A 155 -0.17 -14.32 6.10
CA HIS A 155 -0.51 -15.08 4.90
C HIS A 155 0.57 -14.90 3.84
N LEU A 156 1.35 -15.95 3.59
CA LEU A 156 2.29 -16.00 2.47
C LEU A 156 1.57 -16.63 1.27
N VAL A 157 1.20 -15.80 0.31
CA VAL A 157 0.40 -16.18 -0.86
C VAL A 157 1.31 -16.34 -2.07
N HIS A 158 1.45 -17.57 -2.53
CA HIS A 158 2.30 -17.92 -3.66
C HIS A 158 1.45 -18.06 -4.92
N VAL A 159 1.83 -17.31 -5.95
CA VAL A 159 1.27 -17.43 -7.30
C VAL A 159 2.40 -17.68 -8.27
N ASN A 160 2.13 -18.34 -9.40
CA ASN A 160 3.19 -18.61 -10.37
C ASN A 160 3.79 -17.31 -10.94
N GLU A 161 2.94 -16.40 -11.39
CA GLU A 161 3.33 -15.08 -11.91
C GLU A 161 2.14 -14.11 -11.81
N PHE A 162 2.40 -12.86 -11.42
CA PHE A 162 1.43 -11.76 -11.48
C PHE A 162 1.87 -10.66 -12.44
N TYR A 163 3.15 -10.27 -12.33
CA TYR A 163 3.85 -9.42 -13.30
C TYR A 163 5.25 -10.00 -13.56
N PRO A 164 5.71 -10.03 -14.82
CA PRO A 164 7.05 -10.53 -15.13
C PRO A 164 8.15 -9.75 -14.39
N GLY A 165 9.10 -10.47 -13.78
CA GLY A 165 10.22 -9.89 -13.02
C GLY A 165 9.84 -9.35 -11.63
N LEU A 166 8.61 -9.54 -11.17
CA LEU A 166 8.19 -9.18 -9.83
C LEU A 166 8.44 -10.35 -8.88
N LEU A 167 9.31 -10.16 -7.89
CA LEU A 167 9.66 -11.16 -6.88
C LEU A 167 8.52 -11.39 -5.87
N GLY A 168 7.93 -10.30 -5.41
CA GLY A 168 6.91 -10.29 -4.37
C GLY A 168 6.41 -8.88 -4.09
N PHE A 169 5.29 -8.75 -3.39
CA PHE A 169 4.78 -7.46 -2.95
C PHE A 169 3.92 -7.57 -1.69
N PHE A 170 3.72 -6.42 -1.06
CA PHE A 170 2.77 -6.20 0.03
C PHE A 170 1.74 -5.16 -0.42
N SER A 171 0.46 -5.35 -0.06
CA SER A 171 -0.60 -4.38 -0.34
C SER A 171 -1.10 -3.73 0.95
N PRO A 172 -0.89 -2.42 1.15
CA PRO A 172 -1.43 -1.71 2.32
C PRO A 172 -2.95 -1.74 2.43
N LYS A 173 -3.66 -2.08 1.34
CA LYS A 173 -5.13 -2.19 1.33
C LYS A 173 -5.62 -3.38 2.12
N ASP A 174 -4.82 -4.44 2.25
CA ASP A 174 -5.19 -5.62 3.03
C ASP A 174 -5.28 -5.30 4.54
N GLN A 175 -4.78 -4.13 4.95
CA GLN A 175 -4.78 -3.61 6.31
C GLN A 175 -5.94 -2.63 6.57
N CYS A 176 -7.06 -2.79 5.88
CA CYS A 176 -8.18 -1.85 5.87
C CYS A 176 -9.53 -2.55 5.70
N ALA A 177 -10.60 -2.02 6.26
CA ALA A 177 -11.96 -2.53 6.05
C ALA A 177 -12.37 -2.51 4.56
N GLN A 178 -13.08 -3.54 4.10
CA GLN A 178 -13.53 -3.62 2.70
C GLN A 178 -14.43 -2.46 2.25
N HIS A 179 -15.23 -1.86 3.14
CA HIS A 179 -16.06 -0.70 2.76
C HIS A 179 -15.26 0.57 2.50
N ILE A 180 -13.98 0.60 2.91
CA ILE A 180 -13.03 1.70 2.65
C ILE A 180 -12.06 1.30 1.55
N CYS A 181 -11.58 0.05 1.57
CA CYS A 181 -10.63 -0.52 0.63
C CYS A 181 -11.27 -1.75 -0.04
N PRO A 182 -12.04 -1.58 -1.13
CA PRO A 182 -12.88 -2.65 -1.68
C PRO A 182 -12.17 -3.97 -2.00
N SER A 183 -10.93 -3.91 -2.50
CA SER A 183 -10.09 -5.08 -2.80
C SER A 183 -9.29 -5.60 -1.62
N SER A 184 -9.58 -5.14 -0.40
CA SER A 184 -8.89 -5.63 0.80
C SER A 184 -9.19 -7.09 1.07
N ASN A 185 -8.14 -7.85 1.32
CA ASN A 185 -8.25 -9.21 1.84
C ASN A 185 -8.45 -9.24 3.36
N GLN A 186 -8.35 -8.10 4.04
CA GLN A 186 -8.45 -7.98 5.50
C GLN A 186 -7.57 -9.03 6.21
N ARG A 187 -6.34 -9.21 5.72
CA ARG A 187 -5.34 -10.19 6.20
C ARG A 187 -3.95 -9.57 6.16
N ASP A 188 -3.06 -10.01 7.05
CA ASP A 188 -1.64 -9.63 6.99
C ASP A 188 -0.96 -10.48 5.90
N ALA A 189 -1.10 -10.07 4.63
CA ALA A 189 -0.67 -10.86 3.48
C ALA A 189 0.58 -10.32 2.79
N VAL A 190 1.45 -11.24 2.36
CA VAL A 190 2.58 -11.00 1.44
C VAL A 190 2.44 -11.93 0.26
N TYR A 191 2.60 -11.39 -0.94
CA TYR A 191 2.42 -12.09 -2.20
C TYR A 191 3.78 -12.41 -2.81
N MET A 192 3.99 -13.66 -3.19
CA MET A 192 5.27 -14.20 -3.65
C MET A 192 5.09 -14.86 -5.03
N MET A 193 6.03 -14.61 -5.94
CA MET A 193 5.97 -15.11 -7.31
C MET A 193 6.95 -16.28 -7.48
N LEU A 194 6.41 -17.50 -7.67
CA LEU A 194 7.20 -18.72 -7.70
C LEU A 194 8.15 -18.82 -8.90
N ASN A 195 7.79 -18.26 -10.06
CA ASN A 195 8.66 -18.28 -11.23
C ASN A 195 9.97 -17.48 -11.02
N GLU A 196 9.91 -16.43 -10.21
CA GLU A 196 11.05 -15.56 -9.93
C GLU A 196 11.77 -15.96 -8.63
N ASN A 197 11.00 -16.51 -7.68
CA ASN A 197 11.47 -17.02 -6.39
C ASN A 197 10.93 -18.44 -6.12
N PRO A 198 11.52 -19.48 -6.71
CA PRO A 198 11.16 -20.85 -6.36
C PRO A 198 11.39 -21.12 -4.88
N LEU A 199 10.65 -22.07 -4.30
CA LEU A 199 10.89 -22.51 -2.93
C LEU A 199 12.33 -23.04 -2.77
N ASP A 200 12.89 -22.90 -1.57
CA ASP A 200 14.27 -23.29 -1.23
C ASP A 200 15.37 -22.70 -2.14
N SER A 201 15.06 -21.60 -2.84
CA SER A 201 16.03 -20.88 -3.66
C SER A 201 16.73 -19.77 -2.88
N GLU A 202 17.92 -19.37 -3.33
CA GLU A 202 18.62 -18.21 -2.77
C GLU A 202 17.78 -16.93 -2.88
N GLN A 203 17.03 -16.79 -3.98
CA GLN A 203 16.17 -15.65 -4.26
C GLN A 203 14.99 -15.56 -3.28
N TYR A 204 14.43 -16.70 -2.88
CA TYR A 204 13.34 -16.74 -1.88
C TYR A 204 13.81 -16.24 -0.51
N TYR A 205 15.08 -16.49 -0.16
CA TYR A 205 15.67 -16.11 1.12
C TYR A 205 16.35 -14.73 1.12
N ALA A 206 16.41 -14.05 -0.02
CA ALA A 206 17.08 -12.76 -0.21
C ALA A 206 16.23 -11.57 0.27
#